data_AF-A0A5S3YGD8-F1
#
_entry.id   AF-A0A5S3YGD8-F1
#
_cell.length_a   1.000
_cell.length_b   1.000
_cell.length_c   1.000
_cell.angle_alpha   90.00
_cell.angle_beta   90.00
_cell.angle_gamma   90.00
#
_symmetry.space_group_name_H-M   'P 1'
#
loop_
_entity.id
_entity.type
_entity.pdbx_description
1 polymer ?
#
loop_
_entity_poly.entity_id
_entity_poly.type
_entity_poly.pdbx_seq_one_letter_code
_entity_poly.pdbx_strand_id
1 'polypeptide(L)' 'MLEIIFQDENYVAINKPSGLLVHRSLLDKRETQFAVQML' A
#
# COMPACT_ATOMS: atom_id res chain seq x y z
N MET A 1 3.08 -9.12 0.80
CA MET A 1 2.32 -9.16 -0.47
C MET A 1 0.87 -8.87 -0.13
N LEU A 2 0.31 -7.79 -0.67
CA LEU A 2 -1.05 -7.34 -0.36
C LEU A 2 -2.08 -8.06 -1.26
N GLU A 3 -3.29 -8.26 -0.77
CA GLU A 3 -4.38 -8.87 -1.55
C GLU A 3 -4.89 -7.90 -2.61
N ILE A 4 -4.80 -8.31 -3.89
CA ILE A 4 -5.36 -7.59 -5.03
C ILE A 4 -6.81 -8.01 -5.22
N ILE A 5 -7.72 -7.04 -5.13
CA ILE A 5 -9.17 -7.26 -5.31
C ILE A 5 -9.65 -6.85 -6.71
N PHE A 6 -8.84 -6.10 -7.44
CA PHE A 6 -9.10 -5.70 -8.82
C PHE A 6 -7.78 -5.35 -9.51
N GLN A 7 -7.66 -5.73 -10.79
CA GLN A 7 -6.54 -5.34 -11.64
C GLN A 7 -6.99 -5.29 -13.10
N ASP A 8 -6.61 -4.23 -13.79
CA ASP A 8 -6.71 -4.09 -15.24
C ASP A 8 -5.38 -3.61 -15.84
N GLU A 9 -5.39 -3.19 -17.10
CA GLU A 9 -4.20 -2.72 -17.82
C GLU A 9 -3.55 -1.47 -17.20
N ASN A 10 -4.32 -0.65 -16.47
CA ASN A 10 -3.89 0.65 -15.98
C ASN A 10 -3.99 0.79 -14.45
N TYR A 11 -4.81 -0.02 -13.78
CA TYR A 11 -5.14 0.15 -12.37
C TYR A 11 -5.09 -1.16 -11.59
N VAL A 12 -4.73 -1.03 -10.31
CA VAL A 12 -4.77 -2.09 -9.30
C VAL A 12 -5.49 -1.54 -8.07
N ALA A 13 -6.43 -2.30 -7.52
CA ALA A 13 -7.05 -2.02 -6.23
C ALA A 13 -6.72 -3.12 -5.21
N ILE A 14 -6.48 -2.69 -3.98
CA ILE A 14 -6.20 -3.56 -2.84
C ILE A 14 -7.06 -3.19 -1.64
N ASN A 15 -7.29 -4.16 -0.76
CA ASN A 15 -7.81 -3.90 0.57
C ASN A 15 -6.68 -3.42 1.49
N LYS A 16 -6.45 -2.10 1.54
CA LYS A 16 -5.42 -1.52 2.40
C LYS A 16 -5.80 -1.69 3.88
N PRO A 17 -5.02 -2.41 4.70
CA PRO A 17 -5.30 -2.52 6.13
C PRO A 17 -5.19 -1.17 6.84
N SER A 18 -5.88 -1.02 7.97
CA SER A 18 -5.76 0.15 8.83
C SER A 18 -4.34 0.27 9.37
N GLY A 19 -3.84 1.51 9.53
CA GLY A 19 -2.47 1.76 9.97
C GLY A 19 -1.39 1.63 8.88
N LEU A 20 -1.64 0.91 7.77
CA LEU A 20 -0.68 0.84 6.67
C LEU A 20 -0.65 2.14 5.87
N LEU A 21 0.54 2.74 5.78
CA LEU A 21 0.80 3.89 4.95
C LEU A 21 0.94 3.49 3.48
N VAL A 22 0.37 4.32 2.59
CA VAL A 22 0.49 4.10 1.14
C VAL A 22 1.89 4.44 0.65
N HIS A 23 2.45 5.54 1.16
CA HIS A 23 3.78 6.05 0.84
C HIS A 23 4.44 6.64 2.10
N ARG A 24 5.75 6.85 2.04
CA ARG A 24 6.51 7.51 3.11
C ARG A 24 5.99 8.93 3.32
N SER A 25 5.61 9.25 4.56
CA SER A 25 5.18 10.59 4.96
C SER A 25 5.81 10.99 6.29
N LEU A 26 5.60 12.24 6.71
CA LEU A 26 6.06 12.74 8.01
C LEU A 26 5.27 12.17 9.19
N LEU A 27 4.13 11.51 8.93
CA LEU A 27 3.25 10.93 9.96
C LEU A 27 3.93 9.80 10.73
N ASP A 28 4.78 9.02 10.06
CA ASP A 28 5.58 7.99 10.70
C ASP A 28 6.95 7.86 10.05
N LYS A 29 7.98 8.35 10.75
CA LYS A 29 9.37 8.32 10.29
C LYS A 29 10.03 6.96 10.50
N ARG A 30 9.46 6.09 11.32
CA ARG A 30 10.00 4.77 11.67
C ARG A 30 9.39 3.66 10.83
N GLU A 31 8.24 3.91 10.20
CA GLU A 31 7.64 2.96 9.27
C GLU A 31 8.58 2.73 8.07
N THR A 32 8.80 1.46 7.76
CA THR A 32 9.69 1.00 6.68
C THR A 32 8.95 0.22 5.60
N GLN A 33 7.68 -0.10 5.86
CA GLN A 33 6.83 -0.93 5.03
C GLN A 33 5.65 -0.10 4.49
N PHE A 34 5.60 0.07 3.17
CA PHE A 34 4.57 0.87 2.49
C PHE A 34 3.81 0.06 1.44
N ALA A 35 2.54 0.40 1.21
CA ALA A 35 1.71 -0.32 0.26
C ALA A 35 2.34 -0.42 -1.14
N VAL A 36 2.92 0.67 -1.65
CA VAL A 36 3.56 0.70 -2.98
C VAL A 36 4.81 -0.18 -3.11
N GLN A 37 5.40 -0.64 -2.01
CA GLN A 37 6.55 -1.55 -2.04
C GLN A 37 6.16 -3.04 -1.96
N MET A 38 4.92 -3.32 -1.55
CA MET A 38 4.43 -4.67 -1.27
C MET A 38 3.59 -5.27 -2.40
N LEU A 39 3.39 -4.50 -3.47
CA LEU A 39 2.65 -4.86 -4.68
C LEU A 39 3.61 -5.40 -5.73
#